data_AF-A0A1G2HHI3-F1
#
_entry.id   AF-A0A1G2HHI3-F1
#
_cell.length_a   1.000
_cell.length_b   1.000
_cell.length_c   1.000
_cell.angle_alpha   90.00
_cell.angle_beta   90.00
_cell.angle_gamma   90.00
#
_symmetry.space_group_name_H-M   'P 1'
#
loop_
_entity.id
_entity.type
_entity.pdbx_description
1 polymer ?
#
loop_
_entity_poly.entity_id
_entity_poly.type
_entity_poly.pdbx_seq_one_letter_code
_entity_poly.pdbx_strand_id
1 'polypeptide(L)'
;MNYKLKKKLELFLEFLIFGLFMGITEDLIAIRLTTDTSFNLRTLWIATIVTIPFAIFGELIVDKKDEITNSINKFFQKKRNKKS
;
A
#
# COMPACT_ATOMS: atom_id res chain seq x y z
N MET A 1 13.74 -7.19 24.61
CA MET A 1 12.69 -6.71 23.67
C MET A 1 13.03 -7.22 22.28
N ASN A 2 12.15 -8.04 21.69
CA ASN A 2 12.44 -8.94 20.55
C ASN A 2 12.87 -8.19 19.27
N TYR A 3 14.13 -8.31 18.83
CA TYR A 3 14.69 -7.57 17.67
C TYR A 3 13.91 -7.77 16.36
N LYS A 4 13.29 -8.95 16.19
CA LYS A 4 12.47 -9.28 15.01
C LYS A 4 11.20 -8.41 14.89
N LEU A 5 10.57 -8.08 16.02
CA LEU A 5 9.34 -7.28 16.06
C LEU A 5 9.63 -5.81 15.74
N LYS A 6 10.75 -5.26 16.23
CA LYS A 6 11.16 -3.87 15.92
C LYS A 6 11.35 -3.65 14.42
N LYS A 7 12.06 -4.57 13.76
CA LYS A 7 12.35 -4.46 12.32
C LYS A 7 11.08 -4.54 11.45
N LYS A 8 10.13 -5.39 11.80
CA LYS A 8 8.82 -5.42 11.11
C LYS A 8 8.02 -4.14 11.32
N LEU A 9 8.03 -3.59 12.54
CA LEU A 9 7.31 -2.36 12.84
C LEU A 9 7.91 -1.15 12.12
N GLU A 10 9.24 -1.07 12.03
CA GLU A 10 9.96 0.00 11.33
C GLU A 10 9.64 -0.01 9.83
N LEU A 11 9.66 -1.20 9.22
CA LEU A 11 9.28 -1.38 7.81
C LEU A 11 7.79 -1.06 7.57
N PHE A 12 6.91 -1.50 8.47
CA PHE A 12 5.48 -1.15 8.45
C PHE A 12 5.28 0.36 8.47
N LEU A 13 5.95 1.06 9.39
CA LEU A 13 5.85 2.51 9.55
C LEU A 13 6.40 3.24 8.32
N GLU A 14 7.52 2.79 7.77
CA GLU A 14 8.11 3.36 6.55
C GLU A 14 7.13 3.25 5.37
N PHE A 15 6.56 2.06 5.13
CA PHE A 15 5.59 1.85 4.06
C PHE A 15 4.28 2.58 4.30
N LEU A 16 3.82 2.69 5.55
CA LEU A 16 2.62 3.43 5.89
C LEU A 16 2.80 4.93 5.61
N ILE A 17 3.94 5.50 6.03
CA ILE A 17 4.26 6.92 5.81
C ILE A 17 4.40 7.19 4.30
N PHE A 18 5.11 6.32 3.57
CA PHE A 18 5.22 6.44 2.11
C PHE A 18 3.88 6.32 1.40
N GLY A 19 3.07 5.34 1.78
CA GLY A 19 1.73 5.11 1.22
C GLY A 19 0.80 6.29 1.48
N LEU A 20 0.85 6.86 2.69
CA LEU A 20 0.10 8.05 3.05
C LEU A 20 0.55 9.27 2.23
N PHE A 21 1.85 9.50 2.14
CA PHE A 21 2.40 10.63 1.37
C PHE A 21 2.06 10.53 -0.12
N MET A 22 2.25 9.35 -0.72
CA MET A 22 1.91 9.11 -2.12
C MET A 22 0.41 9.25 -2.36
N GLY A 23 -0.43 8.62 -1.54
CA GLY A 23 -1.87 8.67 -1.74
C GLY A 23 -2.46 10.08 -1.58
N ILE A 24 -1.98 10.86 -0.61
CA ILE A 24 -2.39 12.26 -0.48
C ILE A 24 -1.93 13.05 -1.71
N THR A 25 -0.69 12.87 -2.15
CA THR A 25 -0.15 13.58 -3.32
C THR A 25 -0.96 13.26 -4.58
N GLU A 26 -1.26 11.98 -4.81
CA GLU A 26 -2.09 11.51 -5.92
C GLU A 26 -3.50 12.09 -5.87
N ASP A 27 -4.17 12.00 -4.72
CA ASP A 27 -5.52 12.54 -4.52
C ASP A 27 -5.56 14.05 -4.81
N LEU A 28 -4.56 14.80 -4.34
CA LEU A 28 -4.48 16.24 -4.58
C LEU A 28 -4.20 16.59 -6.04
N ILE A 29 -3.34 15.83 -6.73
CA ILE A 29 -3.10 15.99 -8.17
C ILE A 29 -4.39 15.70 -8.93
N ALA A 30 -5.07 14.59 -8.62
CA ALA A 30 -6.33 14.22 -9.26
C ALA A 30 -7.38 15.31 -9.09
N ILE A 31 -7.58 15.81 -7.88
CA ILE A 31 -8.54 16.89 -7.62
C ILE A 31 -8.17 18.16 -8.38
N ARG A 32 -6.88 18.55 -8.41
CA ARG A 32 -6.43 19.74 -9.13
C ARG A 32 -6.59 19.63 -10.64
N LEU A 33 -6.45 18.44 -11.20
CA LEU A 33 -6.59 18.20 -12.64
C LEU A 33 -8.05 18.02 -13.07
N THR A 34 -8.92 17.55 -12.18
CA THR A 34 -10.32 17.24 -12.48
C THR A 34 -11.29 18.33 -12.05
N THR A 35 -10.87 19.21 -11.15
CA THR A 35 -11.73 20.26 -10.59
C THR A 35 -11.14 21.62 -10.90
N ASP A 36 -11.94 22.51 -11.51
CA ASP A 36 -11.55 23.91 -11.78
C ASP A 36 -11.51 24.78 -10.51
N THR A 37 -11.73 24.20 -9.33
CA THR A 37 -11.76 24.92 -8.05
C THR A 37 -10.40 24.97 -7.36
N SER A 38 -10.17 26.04 -6.60
CA SER A 38 -8.93 26.24 -5.84
C SER A 38 -8.78 25.24 -4.68
N PHE A 39 -7.54 24.83 -4.43
CA PHE A 39 -7.17 23.96 -3.31
C PHE A 39 -7.61 24.57 -1.97
N ASN A 40 -8.34 23.81 -1.16
CA ASN A 40 -8.85 24.21 0.15
C ASN A 40 -8.32 23.27 1.24
N LEU A 41 -8.06 23.78 2.45
CA LEU A 41 -7.70 22.97 3.62
C LEU A 41 -8.71 21.86 3.90
N ARG A 42 -10.00 22.08 3.62
CA ARG A 42 -11.03 21.02 3.75
C ARG A 42 -10.73 19.83 2.82
N THR A 43 -10.30 20.10 1.59
CA THR A 43 -9.94 19.07 0.61
C THR A 43 -8.73 18.27 1.08
N LEU A 44 -7.70 18.95 1.58
CA LEU A 44 -6.50 18.30 2.14
C LEU A 44 -6.86 17.37 3.31
N TRP A 45 -7.73 17.82 4.21
CA TRP A 45 -8.19 17.01 5.35
C TRP A 45 -8.97 15.78 4.91
N ILE A 46 -9.88 15.93 3.96
CA ILE A 46 -10.66 14.79 3.44
C ILE A 46 -9.75 13.79 2.75
N ALA A 47 -8.86 14.24 1.85
CA ALA A 47 -7.89 13.39 1.18
C ALA A 47 -7.05 12.61 2.20
N THR A 48 -6.48 13.30 3.20
CA THR A 48 -5.70 12.67 4.27
C THR A 48 -6.46 11.57 5.00
N ILE A 49 -7.71 11.82 5.42
CA ILE A 49 -8.53 10.82 6.13
C ILE A 49 -8.84 9.62 5.23
N VAL A 50 -9.14 9.87 3.96
CA VAL A 50 -9.46 8.83 2.98
C VAL A 50 -8.23 7.99 2.64
N THR A 51 -7.04 8.59 2.56
CA THR A 51 -5.80 7.86 2.26
C THR A 51 -5.40 6.89 3.38
N ILE A 52 -5.72 7.16 4.65
CA ILE A 52 -5.33 6.31 5.79
C ILE A 52 -5.73 4.83 5.61
N PRO A 53 -7.02 4.48 5.36
CA PRO A 53 -7.39 3.08 5.14
C PRO A 53 -6.67 2.47 3.93
N PHE A 54 -6.47 3.21 2.84
CA PHE A 54 -5.73 2.71 1.66
C PHE A 54 -4.25 2.43 1.97
N ALA A 55 -3.60 3.30 2.73
CA ALA A 55 -2.21 3.10 3.17
C ALA A 55 -2.08 1.86 4.06
N ILE A 56 -3.04 1.63 4.96
CA ILE A 56 -3.10 0.42 5.81
C ILE A 56 -3.34 -0.83 4.95
N PHE A 57 -4.29 -0.79 4.01
CA PHE A 57 -4.55 -1.92 3.11
C PHE A 57 -3.33 -2.26 2.24
N GLY A 58 -2.63 -1.25 1.71
CA GLY A 58 -1.41 -1.44 0.92
C GLY A 58 -0.32 -2.15 1.72
N GLU A 59 -0.10 -1.73 2.96
CA GLU A 59 0.85 -2.39 3.86
C GLU A 59 0.47 -3.85 4.11
N LEU A 60 -0.81 -4.12 4.45
CA LEU A 60 -1.28 -5.48 4.75
C LEU A 60 -1.14 -6.43 3.56
N ILE A 61 -1.31 -5.92 2.35
CA ILE A 61 -1.10 -6.68 1.10
C ILE A 61 0.40 -6.95 0.90
N VAL A 62 1.26 -5.97 1.17
CA VAL A 62 2.72 -6.09 1.02
C VAL A 62 3.32 -7.05 2.05
N ASP A 63 2.88 -7.05 3.31
CA ASP A 63 3.36 -8.01 4.33
C ASP A 63 2.97 -9.46 3.96
N LYS A 64 1.88 -9.66 3.22
CA LYS A 64 1.44 -10.98 2.72
C LYS A 64 2.11 -11.41 1.40
N LYS A 65 2.97 -10.58 0.81
CA LYS A 65 3.56 -10.84 -0.52
C LYS A 65 4.32 -12.16 -0.59
N ASP A 66 5.03 -12.54 0.48
CA ASP A 66 5.77 -13.81 0.53
C ASP A 66 4.84 -15.04 0.45
N GLU A 67 3.65 -14.95 1.04
CA GLU A 67 2.64 -16.01 1.03
C GLU A 67 1.98 -16.16 -0.35
N ILE A 68 1.75 -15.02 -1.02
CA ILE A 68 1.24 -14.94 -2.38
C ILE A 68 2.26 -15.51 -3.38
N THR A 69 3.52 -15.07 -3.31
CA THR A 69 4.58 -15.54 -4.21
C THR A 69 4.81 -17.05 -4.07
N ASN A 70 4.81 -17.58 -2.84
CA ASN A 70 4.95 -19.01 -2.61
C ASN A 70 3.76 -19.82 -3.16
N SER A 71 2.54 -19.28 -3.10
CA SER A 71 1.35 -19.92 -3.66
C SER A 71 1.36 -19.94 -5.20
N ILE A 72 1.77 -18.84 -5.83
CA ILE A 72 1.92 -18.75 -7.30
C ILE A 72 2.99 -19.73 -7.78
N ASN A 73 4.15 -19.79 -7.11
CA ASN A 73 5.23 -20.71 -7.47
C ASN A 73 4.80 -22.18 -7.36
N LYS A 74 4.07 -22.56 -6.29
CA LYS A 74 3.52 -23.91 -6.16
C LYS A 74 2.53 -24.24 -7.29
N PHE A 75 1.68 -23.29 -7.66
CA PHE A 75 0.72 -23.47 -8.76
C PHE A 75 1.42 -23.65 -10.12
N PHE A 76 2.44 -22.83 -10.40
CA PHE A 76 3.23 -22.94 -11.63
C PHE A 76 4.06 -24.23 -11.70
N GLN A 77 4.68 -24.67 -10.60
CA GLN A 77 5.41 -25.94 -10.56
C GLN A 77 4.48 -27.14 -10.78
N LYS A 78 3.29 -27.16 -10.17
CA LYS A 78 2.30 -28.21 -10.38
C LYS A 78 1.84 -28.30 -11.84
N LYS A 79 1.75 -27.16 -12.54
CA LYS A 79 1.40 -27.11 -13.97
C LYS A 79 2.54 -27.60 -14.87
N ARG A 80 3.80 -27.43 -14.46
CA ARG A 80 4.99 -27.86 -15.20
C ARG A 80 5.22 -29.37 -15.12
N ASN A 81 4.99 -29.98 -13.95
CA ASN A 81 5.14 -31.43 -13.75
C ASN A 81 4.03 -32.28 -14.40
N LYS A 82 2.89 -31.70 -14.77
CA LYS A 82 1.78 -32.44 -15.41
C LYS A 82 1.90 -32.53 -16.94
N LYS A 83 2.95 -31.94 -17.51
CA LYS A 83 3.20 -31.83 -18.95
C LYS A 83 4.46 -32.59 -19.41
N SER A 84 5.12 -33.30 -18.48
CA SER A 84 6.20 -34.27 -18.71
C SER A 84 5.69 -35.66 -18.38
#